data_AF-A0A4R5VWU9-F1
#
_entry.id   AF-A0A4R5VWU9-F1
#
_cell.length_a   1.000
_cell.length_b   1.000
_cell.length_c   1.000
_cell.angle_alpha   90.00
_cell.angle_beta   90.00
_cell.angle_gamma   90.00
#
_symmetry.space_group_name_H-M   'P 1'
#
loop_
_entity.id
_entity.type
_entity.pdbx_description
1 polymer ?
#
loop_
_entity_poly.entity_id
_entity_poly.type
_entity_poly.pdbx_seq_one_letter_code
_entity_poly.pdbx_strand_id
1 'polypeptide(L)'
;MKTLVPLLLAGLFATHAMADDIPKHSCKLPVIPNIQASDTVRKYFDKNTTNYKKCIEKFVEEQRQIAKTSPDKTTAYNANEGAEAAVKEYNKFMEELAERNSHLEEPEDANK
;
A
#
# COMPACT_ATOMS: atom_id res chain seq x y z
N MET A 1 -38.39 56.83 7.10
CA MET A 1 -38.55 55.64 6.24
C MET A 1 -37.19 54.94 6.18
N LYS A 2 -37.08 53.75 6.78
CA LYS A 2 -35.83 52.99 6.94
C LYS A 2 -35.72 52.01 5.76
N THR A 3 -34.68 52.16 4.95
CA THR A 3 -34.39 51.30 3.80
C THR A 3 -33.80 49.96 4.28
N LEU A 4 -34.44 48.87 3.88
CA LEU A 4 -34.03 47.49 4.09
C LEU A 4 -32.91 47.14 3.10
N VAL A 5 -31.77 46.69 3.63
CA VAL A 5 -30.64 46.12 2.88
C VAL A 5 -30.88 44.63 2.69
N PRO A 6 -30.87 44.06 1.47
CA PRO A 6 -30.83 42.61 1.31
C PRO A 6 -29.38 42.14 1.35
N LEU A 7 -29.01 41.44 2.43
CA LEU A 7 -27.81 40.61 2.49
C LEU A 7 -28.01 39.40 1.56
N LEU A 8 -27.48 39.46 0.35
CA LEU A 8 -27.30 38.29 -0.51
C LEU A 8 -26.05 37.53 -0.02
N LEU A 9 -26.24 36.61 0.92
CA LEU A 9 -25.27 35.54 1.19
C LEU A 9 -25.34 34.53 0.04
N ALA A 10 -24.56 34.78 -1.02
CA ALA A 10 -24.18 33.74 -1.96
C ALA A 10 -23.21 32.78 -1.25
N GLY A 11 -23.78 31.83 -0.51
CA GLY A 11 -23.06 30.64 -0.03
C GLY A 11 -22.66 29.80 -1.23
N LEU A 12 -21.52 30.14 -1.84
CA LEU A 12 -20.81 29.27 -2.76
C LEU A 12 -20.38 28.05 -1.94
N PHE A 13 -21.17 26.98 -2.03
CA PHE A 13 -20.76 25.64 -1.67
C PHE A 13 -19.65 25.19 -2.62
N ALA A 14 -18.45 25.74 -2.44
CA ALA A 14 -17.21 25.16 -2.91
C ALA A 14 -16.81 24.09 -1.89
N THR A 15 -17.59 23.01 -1.78
CA THR A 15 -17.13 21.81 -1.11
C THR A 15 -16.06 21.18 -2.00
N HIS A 16 -14.82 21.55 -1.70
CA HIS A 16 -13.58 20.79 -1.83
C HIS A 16 -13.52 19.86 -3.04
N ALA A 17 -12.72 20.27 -4.03
CA ALA A 17 -12.07 19.34 -4.94
C ALA A 17 -11.49 18.21 -4.10
N MET A 18 -12.12 17.03 -4.17
CA MET A 18 -11.48 15.78 -3.82
C MET A 18 -10.33 15.68 -4.80
N ALA A 19 -9.11 15.98 -4.36
CA ALA A 19 -7.94 15.58 -5.10
C ALA A 19 -8.07 14.06 -5.26
N ASP A 20 -8.21 13.61 -6.50
CA ASP A 20 -8.30 12.22 -6.94
C ASP A 20 -6.95 11.52 -6.66
N ASP A 21 -6.58 11.42 -5.39
CA ASP A 21 -5.33 10.82 -4.95
C ASP A 21 -5.42 9.30 -5.10
N ILE A 22 -4.35 8.72 -5.65
CA ILE A 22 -4.23 7.26 -5.74
C ILE A 22 -4.29 6.67 -4.32
N PRO A 23 -5.22 5.74 -4.04
CA PRO A 23 -5.39 5.17 -2.72
C PRO A 23 -4.13 4.41 -2.29
N LYS A 24 -3.80 4.51 -0.99
CA LYS A 24 -2.64 3.85 -0.37
C LYS A 24 -3.09 2.90 0.72
N HIS A 25 -2.39 1.78 0.88
CA HIS A 25 -2.65 0.86 1.99
C HIS A 25 -1.99 1.33 3.29
N SER A 26 -2.53 0.86 4.42
CA SER A 26 -1.93 1.03 5.76
C SER A 26 -1.13 -0.19 6.22
N CYS A 27 -0.82 -1.12 5.30
CA CYS A 27 -0.08 -2.33 5.61
C CYS A 27 1.33 -2.02 6.12
N LYS A 28 1.70 -2.62 7.25
CA LYS A 28 3.01 -2.40 7.87
C LYS A 28 4.07 -3.30 7.21
N LEU A 29 5.02 -2.66 6.52
CA LEU A 29 6.17 -3.35 5.94
C LEU A 29 7.00 -4.06 7.05
N PRO A 30 7.30 -5.36 6.91
CA PRO A 30 8.16 -6.07 7.85
C PRO A 30 9.61 -5.59 7.76
N VAL A 31 10.29 -5.49 8.91
CA VAL A 31 11.72 -5.17 8.95
C VAL A 31 12.50 -6.46 8.72
N ILE A 32 13.30 -6.49 7.66
CA ILE A 32 14.17 -7.63 7.34
C ILE A 32 15.24 -7.75 8.45
N PRO A 33 15.26 -8.85 9.21
CA PRO A 33 16.16 -9.01 10.36
C PRO A 33 17.61 -9.18 9.89
N ASN A 34 18.64 -8.93 10.71
CA ASN A 34 20.02 -9.23 10.34
C ASN A 34 20.21 -10.74 10.02
N ILE A 35 21.20 -11.10 9.18
CA ILE A 35 21.60 -12.49 8.91
C ILE A 35 21.92 -13.24 10.22
N GLN A 36 22.49 -12.56 11.21
CA GLN A 36 22.80 -13.17 12.51
C GLN A 36 21.62 -13.14 13.50
N ALA A 37 20.40 -12.82 13.06
CA ALA A 37 19.24 -12.81 13.92
C ALA A 37 18.88 -14.22 14.43
N SER A 38 18.42 -14.29 15.68
CA SER A 38 18.00 -15.53 16.30
C SER A 38 16.77 -16.14 15.62
N ASP A 39 16.56 -17.45 15.79
CA ASP A 39 15.42 -18.17 15.24
C ASP A 39 14.07 -17.58 15.66
N THR A 40 13.99 -17.05 16.89
CA THR A 40 12.79 -16.36 17.38
C THR A 40 12.49 -15.11 16.57
N VAL A 41 13.52 -14.32 16.24
CA VAL A 41 13.37 -13.11 15.41
C VAL A 41 13.00 -13.48 13.97
N ARG A 42 13.59 -14.55 13.42
CA ARG A 42 13.26 -15.07 12.09
C ARG A 42 11.80 -15.54 12.02
N LYS A 43 11.34 -16.35 12.98
CA LYS A 43 9.93 -16.77 13.08
C LYS A 43 8.96 -15.60 13.20
N TYR A 44 9.34 -14.57 13.97
CA TYR A 44 8.54 -13.36 14.09
C TYR A 44 8.48 -12.57 12.77
N PHE A 45 9.60 -12.48 12.05
CA PHE A 45 9.66 -11.92 10.72
C PHE A 45 8.75 -12.68 9.74
N ASP A 46 8.84 -14.01 9.69
CA ASP A 46 8.01 -14.84 8.78
C ASP A 46 6.51 -14.64 9.02
N LYS A 47 6.12 -14.55 10.30
CA LYS A 47 4.74 -14.24 10.69
C LYS A 47 4.33 -12.85 10.21
N ASN A 48 5.18 -11.85 10.37
CA ASN A 48 4.89 -10.48 9.92
C ASN A 48 4.84 -10.36 8.39
N THR A 49 5.71 -11.06 7.69
CA THR A 49 5.69 -11.17 6.22
C THR A 49 4.40 -11.81 5.73
N THR A 50 3.93 -12.87 6.40
CA THR A 50 2.62 -13.47 6.11
C THR A 50 1.47 -12.49 6.35
N ASN A 51 1.52 -11.73 7.45
CA ASN A 51 0.49 -10.73 7.76
C ASN A 51 0.51 -9.56 6.78
N TYR A 52 1.70 -9.11 6.37
CA TYR A 52 1.86 -8.07 5.36
C TYR A 52 1.28 -8.51 4.02
N LYS A 53 1.61 -9.73 3.54
CA LYS A 53 1.00 -10.32 2.35
C LYS A 53 -0.52 -10.29 2.40
N LYS A 54 -1.12 -10.82 3.47
CA LYS A 54 -2.59 -10.86 3.64
C LYS A 54 -3.21 -9.45 3.64
N CYS A 55 -2.52 -8.48 4.22
CA CYS A 55 -2.97 -7.09 4.23
C CYS A 55 -2.96 -6.50 2.81
N ILE A 56 -1.89 -6.70 2.05
CA ILE A 56 -1.78 -6.25 0.66
C ILE A 56 -2.84 -6.92 -0.21
N GLU A 57 -3.01 -8.24 -0.09
CA GLU A 57 -4.05 -8.99 -0.82
C GLU A 57 -5.45 -8.44 -0.54
N LYS A 58 -5.75 -8.15 0.73
CA LYS A 58 -7.04 -7.56 1.12
C LYS A 58 -7.22 -6.17 0.49
N PHE A 59 -6.21 -5.30 0.56
CA PHE A 59 -6.28 -3.97 -0.04
C PHE A 59 -6.48 -4.05 -1.56
N VAL A 60 -5.71 -4.89 -2.24
CA VAL A 60 -5.83 -5.11 -3.70
C VAL A 60 -7.21 -5.60 -4.08
N GLU A 61 -7.79 -6.53 -3.31
CA GLU A 61 -9.14 -7.01 -3.55
C GLU A 61 -10.18 -5.90 -3.36
N GLU A 62 -10.10 -5.13 -2.27
CA GLU A 62 -10.98 -3.99 -2.02
C GLU A 62 -10.92 -2.97 -3.16
N GLN A 63 -9.72 -2.61 -3.62
CA GLN A 63 -9.54 -1.70 -4.74
C GLN A 63 -10.08 -2.27 -6.06
N ARG A 64 -9.85 -3.55 -6.34
CA ARG A 64 -10.43 -4.20 -7.53
C ARG A 64 -11.95 -4.24 -7.50
N GLN A 65 -12.56 -4.42 -6.33
CA GLN A 65 -14.01 -4.35 -6.19
C GLN A 65 -14.51 -2.93 -6.47
N ILE A 66 -13.86 -1.90 -5.90
CA ILE A 66 -14.18 -0.49 -6.18
C ILE A 66 -14.09 -0.21 -7.69
N ALA A 67 -13.01 -0.64 -8.34
CA ALA A 67 -12.82 -0.44 -9.78
C ALA A 67 -13.91 -1.11 -10.64
N LYS A 68 -14.44 -2.27 -10.21
CA LYS A 68 -15.52 -2.98 -10.92
C LYS A 68 -16.88 -2.33 -10.71
N THR A 69 -17.15 -1.81 -9.52
CA THR A 69 -18.49 -1.32 -9.15
C THR A 69 -18.66 0.18 -9.30
N SER A 70 -17.57 0.96 -9.40
CA SER A 70 -17.64 2.41 -9.50
C SER A 70 -18.17 2.85 -10.87
N PRO A 71 -19.24 3.66 -10.94
CA PRO A 71 -19.67 4.29 -12.19
C PRO A 71 -18.76 5.47 -12.59
N ASP A 72 -17.97 6.00 -11.65
CA ASP A 72 -17.00 7.06 -11.89
C ASP A 72 -15.68 6.48 -12.41
N LYS A 73 -15.27 6.92 -13.61
CA LYS A 73 -14.09 6.40 -14.30
C LYS A 73 -12.79 6.77 -13.60
N THR A 74 -12.73 7.94 -12.98
CA THR A 74 -11.53 8.41 -12.28
C THR A 74 -11.31 7.59 -11.01
N THR A 75 -12.36 7.36 -10.23
CA THR A 75 -12.35 6.48 -9.05
C THR A 75 -11.94 5.07 -9.43
N ALA A 76 -12.48 4.53 -10.54
CA ALA A 76 -12.12 3.18 -10.99
C ALA A 76 -10.66 3.08 -11.45
N TYR A 77 -10.18 4.09 -12.17
CA TYR A 77 -8.78 4.20 -12.58
C TYR A 77 -7.86 4.28 -11.36
N ASN A 78 -8.13 5.18 -10.42
CA ASN A 78 -7.34 5.36 -9.20
C ASN A 78 -7.30 4.09 -8.35
N ALA A 79 -8.42 3.37 -8.22
CA ALA A 79 -8.46 2.11 -7.51
C ALA A 79 -7.56 1.04 -8.19
N ASN A 80 -7.59 0.92 -9.52
CA ASN A 80 -6.69 0.02 -10.24
C ASN A 80 -5.22 0.42 -10.04
N GLU A 81 -4.88 1.70 -10.20
CA GLU A 81 -3.51 2.20 -9.96
C GLU A 81 -3.04 1.92 -8.53
N GLY A 82 -3.90 2.11 -7.53
CA GLY A 82 -3.58 1.80 -6.14
C GLY A 82 -3.32 0.30 -5.94
N ALA A 83 -4.13 -0.56 -6.54
CA ALA A 83 -3.92 -2.01 -6.50
C ALA A 83 -2.59 -2.42 -7.16
N GLU A 84 -2.27 -1.87 -8.32
CA GLU A 84 -1.01 -2.15 -9.03
C GLU A 84 0.21 -1.66 -8.25
N ALA A 85 0.13 -0.45 -7.66
CA ALA A 85 1.18 0.08 -6.81
C ALA A 85 1.45 -0.82 -5.59
N ALA A 86 0.40 -1.31 -4.93
CA ALA A 86 0.52 -2.21 -3.79
C ALA A 86 1.16 -3.56 -4.16
N VAL A 87 0.79 -4.13 -5.32
CA VAL A 87 1.42 -5.36 -5.83
C VAL A 87 2.89 -5.13 -6.14
N LYS A 88 3.23 -4.00 -6.77
CA LYS A 88 4.62 -3.65 -7.10
C LYS A 88 5.48 -3.47 -5.83
N GLU A 89 4.95 -2.82 -4.80
CA GLU A 89 5.62 -2.69 -3.50
C GLU A 89 5.89 -4.06 -2.87
N TYR A 90 4.88 -4.93 -2.84
CA TYR A 90 5.03 -6.28 -2.30
C TYR A 90 6.07 -7.10 -3.08
N ASN A 91 6.05 -7.06 -4.42
CA ASN A 91 7.01 -7.79 -5.24
C ASN A 91 8.43 -7.30 -4.99
N LYS A 92 8.64 -5.99 -4.92
CA LYS A 92 9.95 -5.42 -4.58
C LYS A 92 10.45 -5.89 -3.21
N PHE A 93 9.58 -5.90 -2.20
CA PHE A 93 9.94 -6.42 -0.88
C PHE A 93 10.35 -7.92 -0.93
N MET A 94 9.67 -8.73 -1.74
CA MET A 94 10.02 -10.13 -1.92
C MET A 94 11.33 -10.34 -2.68
N GLU A 95 11.63 -9.48 -3.67
CA GLU A 95 12.91 -9.46 -4.38
C GLU A 95 14.06 -9.14 -3.42
N GLU A 96 13.93 -8.07 -2.62
CA GLU A 96 14.94 -7.70 -1.60
C GLU A 96 15.19 -8.84 -0.60
N LEU A 97 14.13 -9.58 -0.23
CA LEU A 97 14.25 -10.76 0.63
C LEU A 97 14.99 -11.92 -0.07
N ALA A 98 14.71 -12.16 -1.35
CA ALA A 98 15.33 -13.22 -2.13
C ALA A 98 16.83 -12.95 -2.37
N GLU A 99 17.19 -11.73 -2.79
CA GLU A 99 18.58 -11.30 -2.99
C GLU A 99 19.41 -11.48 -1.72
N ARG A 100 18.81 -11.17 -0.56
CA ARG A 100 19.51 -11.33 0.71
C ARG A 100 19.79 -12.78 1.08
N ASN A 101 18.91 -13.69 0.67
CA ASN A 101 19.07 -15.11 0.93
C ASN A 101 20.05 -15.75 -0.08
N SER A 102 20.09 -15.30 -1.33
CA SER A 102 21.04 -15.82 -2.32
C SER A 102 22.51 -15.50 -1.98
N HIS A 103 22.77 -14.37 -1.32
CA HIS A 103 24.11 -14.05 -0.78
C HIS A 103 24.56 -14.95 0.39
N LEU A 104 23.69 -15.82 0.92
CA LEU A 104 24.05 -16.78 1.96
C LEU A 104 24.42 -18.16 1.41
N GLU A 105 24.25 -18.39 0.10
CA GLU A 105 24.50 -19.69 -0.54
C GLU A 105 25.87 -19.77 -1.24
N GLU A 106 26.79 -18.81 -1.02
CA GLU A 106 28.15 -18.95 -1.56
C GLU A 106 28.92 -20.11 -0.87
N PRO A 107 29.52 -21.03 -1.66
CA PRO A 107 29.82 -22.39 -1.23
C PRO A 107 31.03 -22.50 -0.29
N GLU A 108 30.85 -23.30 0.76
CA GLU A 108 31.86 -23.78 1.73
C GLU A 108 32.85 -24.80 1.12
N ASP A 109 33.09 -24.78 -0.20
CA ASP A 109 33.87 -25.79 -0.93
C ASP A 109 35.21 -25.25 -1.48
N ALA A 110 35.89 -24.37 -0.75
CA ALA A 110 37.23 -23.87 -1.12
C ALA A 110 38.37 -24.39 -0.22
N ASN A 111 38.17 -25.51 0.50
CA ASN A 111 39.24 -26.10 1.32
C ASN A 111 39.15 -27.63 1.39
N LYS A 112 39.37 -28.29 0.25
CA LYS A 112 39.64 -29.73 0.19
C LYS A 112 40.88 -30.02 -0.63
#